data_AF-A0A4U8SQ86-F1
#
_entry.id   AF-A0A4U8SQ86-F1
#
_cell.length_a   1.000
_cell.length_b   1.000
_cell.length_c   1.000
_cell.angle_alpha   90.00
_cell.angle_beta   90.00
_cell.angle_gamma   90.00
#
_symmetry.space_group_name_H-M   'P 1'
#
loop_
_entity.id
_entity.type
_entity.pdbx_description
1 polymer ?
#
loop_
_entity_poly.entity_id
_entity_poly.type
_entity_poly.pdbx_seq_one_letter_code
_entity_poly.pdbx_strand_id
1 'polypeptide(L)'
;MLKHFTLPLGYVVLFVSYSFSLEFGSMGQVSAGMGGAGVALKDSAWGLYYNPALLGADRRTKAGYSFGLQFKEQNLLQMAAIDVDNLNDLPNTLNNQLLSGTGKSVTIGNTTIDGALGGALDALFPKPQTPGTIDATDLSNLLQELDPTTTACNSFTTCAQTISGNLSLANKLKDRLTDAANKGGSPLIGDIISGIDASNLGDVLNGLDQAGSTADIADKILENAGSLTIKKGADSVIDKLLNDFGVIDRAMKSNDVVLNTQNGFVFQFAGDKKQRRIESDIVGSIDIQEVDTGRGAVGIGLFASAFSNASVALDPNNNQLIFNLGGKYYTASANGDSVSLTHDPNKNDLQGSVMYDQAQHTLYANALALIEIPVGYGHTLFTPLGDVNVGVAVKFMQTIGYGQNLKFSVGSFPDVSFNKDDTDMAQTFAFDLGFLYTPRMMKNFNVGLVVKNLNAPVIKRTNNLADITLNRQVRAGISYNMMDFLTFAFDADLAPNDTLSLSSPKSQYIGGGIMANFKTIDFRLGAMRDLRSNSGEGTILTGGVNLLGFLDIALQYGLGQNINLYGVNVSNYMSARVGGQFSF
;
A
#
# COMPACT_ATOMS: atom_id res chain seq x y z
N MET A 1 -57.99 -21.24 -1.07
CA MET A 1 -57.53 -19.96 -1.61
C MET A 1 -56.02 -19.85 -1.40
N LEU A 2 -55.26 -20.43 -2.33
CA LEU A 2 -53.84 -20.15 -2.54
C LEU A 2 -53.77 -19.28 -3.78
N LYS A 3 -53.07 -18.14 -3.74
CA LYS A 3 -52.47 -17.40 -4.87
C LYS A 3 -51.73 -16.17 -4.29
N HIS A 4 -50.41 -16.22 -4.21
CA HIS A 4 -49.45 -15.55 -5.12
C HIS A 4 -48.94 -14.22 -4.56
N PHE A 5 -47.71 -14.22 -4.03
CA PHE A 5 -46.78 -13.11 -4.22
C PHE A 5 -45.35 -13.67 -4.20
N THR A 6 -44.93 -14.15 -5.36
CA THR A 6 -43.53 -14.45 -5.68
C THR A 6 -42.84 -13.14 -6.06
N LEU A 7 -41.90 -12.68 -5.24
CA LEU A 7 -40.95 -11.62 -5.62
C LEU A 7 -40.00 -12.16 -6.70
N PRO A 8 -39.82 -11.48 -7.85
CA PRO A 8 -38.75 -11.80 -8.75
C PRO A 8 -37.44 -11.24 -8.18
N LEU A 9 -36.62 -12.16 -7.71
CA LEU A 9 -35.19 -12.00 -7.51
C LEU A 9 -34.54 -11.90 -8.91
N GLY A 10 -34.22 -10.69 -9.37
CA GLY A 10 -33.56 -10.54 -10.67
C GLY A 10 -33.38 -9.10 -11.10
N TYR A 11 -32.10 -8.70 -11.20
CA TYR A 11 -31.60 -7.44 -11.78
C TYR A 11 -31.74 -6.17 -10.92
N VAL A 12 -31.00 -6.13 -9.82
CA VAL A 12 -30.19 -4.92 -9.55
C VAL A 12 -28.84 -5.19 -10.18
N VAL A 13 -28.65 -4.67 -11.40
CA VAL A 13 -27.33 -4.51 -11.99
C VAL A 13 -26.58 -3.57 -11.04
N LEU A 14 -25.67 -4.15 -10.25
CA LEU A 14 -24.64 -3.44 -9.51
C LEU A 14 -23.76 -2.71 -10.53
N PHE A 15 -24.12 -1.47 -10.86
CA PHE A 15 -23.07 -0.49 -11.07
C PHE A 15 -22.43 -0.28 -9.70
N VAL A 16 -21.26 -0.89 -9.50
CA VAL A 16 -20.35 -0.55 -8.39
C VAL A 16 -19.94 0.91 -8.64
N SER A 17 -20.79 1.81 -8.17
CA SER A 17 -20.46 3.21 -8.03
C SER A 17 -19.51 3.24 -6.83
N TYR A 18 -18.22 3.46 -7.08
CA TYR A 18 -17.20 3.66 -6.05
C TYR A 18 -17.67 4.79 -5.13
N SER A 19 -18.38 4.43 -4.07
CA SER A 19 -18.88 5.36 -3.07
C SER A 19 -17.74 5.54 -2.09
N PHE A 20 -16.91 6.55 -2.36
CA PHE A 20 -15.85 6.94 -1.47
C PHE A 20 -16.45 7.36 -0.13
N SER A 21 -15.91 6.84 0.97
CA SER A 21 -16.30 7.23 2.33
C SER A 21 -15.05 7.26 3.21
N LEU A 22 -15.21 7.68 4.47
CA LEU A 22 -14.08 7.96 5.34
C LEU A 22 -13.85 6.84 6.35
N GLU A 23 -12.57 6.57 6.59
CA GLU A 23 -12.10 5.68 7.64
C GLU A 23 -12.54 6.21 9.02
N PHE A 24 -12.50 5.35 10.03
CA PHE A 24 -12.67 5.82 11.40
C PHE A 24 -11.42 6.62 11.79
N GLY A 25 -11.49 7.94 11.62
CA GLY A 25 -10.35 8.81 11.89
C GLY A 25 -9.95 8.84 13.36
N SER A 26 -8.78 9.39 13.64
CA SER A 26 -8.29 9.62 14.99
C SER A 26 -8.43 11.10 15.35
N MET A 27 -8.79 11.42 16.58
CA MET A 27 -8.79 12.79 17.07
C MET A 27 -8.11 12.85 18.43
N GLY A 28 -7.34 13.90 18.69
CA GLY A 28 -6.53 13.96 19.90
C GLY A 28 -5.35 13.01 19.89
N GLN A 29 -4.50 13.19 20.88
CA GLN A 29 -3.18 12.58 20.96
C GLN A 29 -3.22 11.32 21.81
N VAL A 30 -4.07 11.29 22.85
CA VAL A 30 -4.21 10.15 23.77
C VAL A 30 -4.50 8.86 23.01
N SER A 31 -5.57 8.87 22.21
CA SER A 31 -5.94 7.70 21.41
C SER A 31 -4.91 7.40 20.32
N ALA A 32 -4.38 8.45 19.66
CA ALA A 32 -3.36 8.29 18.64
C ALA A 32 -2.08 7.62 19.16
N GLY A 33 -1.67 7.88 20.42
CA GLY A 33 -0.53 7.25 21.07
C GLY A 33 -0.81 5.88 21.68
N MET A 34 -2.08 5.46 21.75
CA MET A 34 -2.54 4.18 22.31
C MET A 34 -3.15 3.26 21.23
N GLY A 35 -2.56 3.20 20.04
CA GLY A 35 -3.03 2.32 18.97
C GLY A 35 -4.44 2.65 18.47
N GLY A 36 -4.85 3.92 18.51
CA GLY A 36 -6.19 4.35 18.08
C GLY A 36 -7.32 3.97 19.04
N ALA A 37 -7.01 3.42 20.22
CA ALA A 37 -8.00 3.07 21.23
C ALA A 37 -8.52 4.32 21.96
N GLY A 38 -9.84 4.44 22.10
CA GLY A 38 -10.49 5.63 22.64
C GLY A 38 -11.95 5.43 23.05
N VAL A 39 -12.62 4.37 22.56
CA VAL A 39 -14.06 4.16 22.77
C VAL A 39 -14.43 3.90 24.23
N ALA A 40 -13.49 3.39 25.03
CA ALA A 40 -13.70 3.11 26.45
C ALA A 40 -12.84 3.99 27.40
N LEU A 41 -12.12 5.00 26.90
CA LEU A 41 -11.21 5.83 27.69
C LEU A 41 -11.93 7.01 28.37
N LYS A 42 -12.29 6.85 29.65
CA LYS A 42 -12.99 7.88 30.44
C LYS A 42 -12.22 9.19 30.60
N ASP A 43 -10.90 9.13 30.77
CA ASP A 43 -10.06 10.31 31.07
C ASP A 43 -9.68 11.15 29.84
N SER A 44 -10.20 10.83 28.65
CA SER A 44 -9.96 11.64 27.45
C SER A 44 -10.92 12.83 27.38
N ALA A 45 -10.45 13.98 26.85
CA ALA A 45 -11.31 15.09 26.46
C ALA A 45 -12.09 14.81 25.15
N TRP A 46 -11.68 13.79 24.40
CA TRP A 46 -12.22 13.47 23.08
C TRP A 46 -13.42 12.51 23.11
N GLY A 47 -14.08 12.40 24.27
CA GLY A 47 -15.28 11.56 24.44
C GLY A 47 -16.37 11.88 23.42
N LEU A 48 -16.61 13.16 23.14
CA LEU A 48 -17.58 13.60 22.12
C LEU A 48 -17.28 13.01 20.72
N TYR A 49 -16.00 12.89 20.36
CA TYR A 49 -15.59 12.32 19.08
C TYR A 49 -15.60 10.79 19.09
N TYR A 50 -15.08 10.13 20.13
CA TYR A 50 -14.93 8.68 20.14
C TYR A 50 -16.18 7.92 20.57
N ASN A 51 -16.84 8.36 21.63
CA ASN A 51 -18.02 7.71 22.20
C ASN A 51 -18.75 8.70 23.11
N PRO A 52 -19.90 9.27 22.71
CA PRO A 52 -20.59 10.30 23.50
C PRO A 52 -21.05 9.81 24.89
N ALA A 53 -21.10 8.50 25.15
CA ALA A 53 -21.35 7.99 26.51
C ALA A 53 -20.23 8.34 27.51
N LEU A 54 -19.01 8.60 27.02
CA LEU A 54 -17.89 9.01 27.86
C LEU A 54 -18.12 10.36 28.53
N LEU A 55 -18.94 11.23 27.93
CA LEU A 55 -19.36 12.51 28.53
C LEU A 55 -20.08 12.24 29.88
N GLY A 56 -20.97 11.25 29.91
CA GLY A 56 -21.67 10.85 31.13
C GLY A 56 -20.75 10.17 32.14
N ALA A 57 -19.81 9.35 31.65
CA ALA A 57 -18.91 8.55 32.47
C ALA A 57 -17.87 9.37 33.25
N ASP A 58 -17.40 10.47 32.68
CA ASP A 58 -16.52 11.44 33.36
C ASP A 58 -17.09 12.84 33.16
N ARG A 59 -17.80 13.34 34.19
CA ARG A 59 -18.55 14.60 34.16
C ARG A 59 -17.72 15.83 34.50
N ARG A 60 -16.38 15.75 34.47
CA ARG A 60 -15.52 16.92 34.67
C ARG A 60 -15.64 17.92 33.52
N THR A 61 -15.23 19.16 33.77
CA THR A 61 -15.10 20.12 32.65
C THR A 61 -13.84 19.77 31.90
N LYS A 62 -13.92 19.59 30.58
CA LYS A 62 -12.74 19.25 29.76
C LYS A 62 -12.63 20.17 28.57
N ALA A 63 -11.40 20.49 28.18
CA ALA A 63 -11.12 21.19 26.94
C ALA A 63 -9.98 20.47 26.23
N GLY A 64 -10.04 20.40 24.92
CA GLY A 64 -8.98 19.77 24.12
C GLY A 64 -8.81 20.46 22.78
N TYR A 65 -7.57 20.47 22.30
CA TYR A 65 -7.24 20.87 20.94
C TYR A 65 -6.27 19.88 20.33
N SER A 66 -6.38 19.64 19.03
CA SER A 66 -5.52 18.71 18.33
C SER A 66 -5.35 19.14 16.89
N PHE A 67 -4.12 19.04 16.41
CA PHE A 67 -3.76 19.24 15.03
C PHE A 67 -2.96 18.02 14.56
N GLY A 68 -3.33 17.47 13.41
CA GLY A 68 -2.80 16.21 12.95
C GLY A 68 -2.55 16.18 11.46
N LEU A 69 -1.47 15.52 11.07
CA LEU A 69 -1.16 15.17 9.69
C LEU A 69 -0.82 13.69 9.62
N GLN A 70 -1.37 13.02 8.64
CA GLN A 70 -1.14 11.62 8.32
C GLN A 70 -0.79 11.52 6.84
N PHE A 71 0.22 10.71 6.57
CA PHE A 71 0.72 10.39 5.25
C PHE A 71 0.73 8.87 5.11
N LYS A 72 0.16 8.38 4.00
CA LYS A 72 0.15 6.98 3.63
C LYS A 72 0.45 6.88 2.13
N GLU A 73 1.37 6.01 1.77
CA GLU A 73 1.84 5.84 0.40
C GLU A 73 1.80 4.35 0.04
N GLN A 74 1.55 4.10 -1.22
CA GLN A 74 1.65 2.79 -1.82
C GLN A 74 2.20 2.94 -3.24
N ASN A 75 3.51 2.73 -3.44
CA ASN A 75 4.21 2.61 -4.74
C ASN A 75 4.08 3.77 -5.76
N LEU A 76 3.22 4.78 -5.55
CA LEU A 76 2.96 5.83 -6.54
C LEU A 76 4.08 6.89 -6.55
N LEU A 77 4.52 7.36 -5.39
CA LEU A 77 5.64 8.30 -5.31
C LEU A 77 6.95 7.61 -5.63
N GLN A 78 7.07 6.33 -5.25
CA GLN A 78 8.22 5.54 -5.64
C GLN A 78 8.34 5.41 -7.16
N MET A 79 7.22 5.22 -7.87
CA MET A 79 7.18 5.21 -9.34
C MET A 79 7.56 6.57 -9.94
N ALA A 80 7.08 7.67 -9.37
CA ALA A 80 7.43 9.03 -9.83
C ALA A 80 8.92 9.37 -9.62
N ALA A 81 9.60 8.69 -8.70
CA ALA A 81 11.02 8.86 -8.44
C ALA A 81 11.92 7.96 -9.33
N ILE A 82 11.34 7.11 -10.19
CA ILE A 82 12.10 6.28 -11.12
C ILE A 82 12.68 7.14 -12.23
N ASP A 83 13.96 6.92 -12.49
CA ASP A 83 14.65 7.52 -13.62
C ASP A 83 14.29 6.76 -14.91
N VAL A 84 13.32 7.31 -15.64
CA VAL A 84 12.79 6.74 -16.89
C VAL A 84 13.83 6.74 -18.01
N ASP A 85 14.83 7.62 -17.96
CA ASP A 85 15.89 7.68 -18.97
C ASP A 85 16.76 6.41 -18.89
N ASN A 86 17.06 5.94 -17.67
CA ASN A 86 17.77 4.66 -17.49
C ASN A 86 16.98 3.45 -18.01
N LEU A 87 15.65 3.48 -17.96
CA LEU A 87 14.81 2.40 -18.50
C LEU A 87 14.81 2.42 -20.03
N ASN A 88 14.81 3.61 -20.64
CA ASN A 88 14.92 3.78 -22.08
C ASN A 88 16.29 3.36 -22.62
N ASP A 89 17.35 3.54 -21.82
CA ASP A 89 18.73 3.12 -22.13
C ASP A 89 19.05 1.66 -21.73
N LEU A 90 18.05 0.88 -21.31
CA LEU A 90 18.20 -0.54 -21.04
C LEU A 90 18.91 -1.32 -22.16
N PRO A 91 18.52 -1.22 -23.45
CA PRO A 91 19.21 -1.95 -24.53
C PRO A 91 20.71 -1.65 -24.56
N ASN A 92 21.07 -0.37 -24.45
CA ASN A 92 22.47 0.07 -24.44
C ASN A 92 23.20 -0.45 -23.21
N THR A 93 22.55 -0.42 -22.04
CA THR A 93 23.10 -0.90 -20.78
C THR A 93 23.35 -2.40 -20.82
N LEU A 94 22.39 -3.21 -21.28
CA LEU A 94 22.53 -4.65 -21.39
C LEU A 94 23.61 -5.01 -22.42
N ASN A 95 23.63 -4.34 -23.58
CA ASN A 95 24.65 -4.56 -24.60
C ASN A 95 26.05 -4.21 -24.10
N ASN A 96 26.19 -3.07 -23.41
CA ASN A 96 27.45 -2.68 -22.79
C ASN A 96 27.88 -3.68 -21.71
N GLN A 97 26.98 -4.18 -20.85
CA GLN A 97 27.35 -5.16 -19.83
C GLN A 97 27.70 -6.54 -20.41
N LEU A 98 27.09 -6.94 -21.52
CA LEU A 98 27.41 -8.19 -22.23
C LEU A 98 28.77 -8.13 -22.96
N LEU A 99 29.11 -6.97 -23.52
CA LEU A 99 30.26 -6.79 -24.42
C LEU A 99 31.44 -6.02 -23.80
N SER A 100 31.29 -5.44 -22.61
CA SER A 100 32.38 -4.81 -21.87
C SER A 100 33.13 -5.81 -20.98
N GLY A 101 34.34 -5.45 -20.54
CA GLY A 101 35.18 -6.24 -19.63
C GLY A 101 36.54 -6.65 -20.21
N THR A 102 37.37 -7.32 -19.40
CA THR A 102 38.76 -7.71 -19.73
C THR A 102 38.86 -9.08 -20.41
N GLY A 103 37.76 -9.61 -20.96
CA GLY A 103 37.76 -10.91 -21.63
C GLY A 103 38.40 -10.87 -23.02
N LYS A 104 38.70 -12.05 -23.57
CA LYS A 104 39.34 -12.18 -24.88
C LYS A 104 38.34 -11.97 -26.01
N SER A 105 38.83 -11.46 -27.13
CA SER A 105 38.08 -11.38 -28.39
C SER A 105 38.02 -12.73 -29.10
N VAL A 106 36.84 -13.12 -29.54
CA VAL A 106 36.63 -14.33 -30.36
C VAL A 106 35.80 -13.99 -31.58
N THR A 107 36.13 -14.57 -32.73
CA THR A 107 35.38 -14.38 -33.98
C THR A 107 34.50 -15.60 -34.26
N ILE A 108 33.20 -15.38 -34.47
CA ILE A 108 32.25 -16.38 -34.98
C ILE A 108 31.75 -15.87 -36.33
N GLY A 109 31.94 -16.64 -37.40
CA GLY A 109 31.62 -16.19 -38.75
C GLY A 109 32.38 -14.90 -39.11
N ASN A 110 31.65 -13.83 -39.41
CA ASN A 110 32.23 -12.50 -39.72
C ASN A 110 32.20 -11.53 -38.52
N THR A 111 31.83 -12.01 -37.33
CA THR A 111 31.51 -11.15 -36.19
C THR A 111 32.48 -11.36 -35.06
N THR A 112 33.14 -10.29 -34.66
CA THR A 112 34.02 -10.26 -33.49
C THR A 112 33.19 -9.98 -32.24
N ILE A 113 33.35 -10.87 -31.25
CA ILE A 113 32.69 -10.83 -29.96
C ILE A 113 33.76 -10.54 -28.92
N ASP A 114 33.65 -9.39 -28.27
CA ASP A 114 34.64 -8.88 -27.31
C ASP A 114 34.17 -9.01 -25.86
N GLY A 115 35.07 -8.64 -24.95
CA GLY A 115 34.77 -8.48 -23.54
C GLY A 115 34.38 -9.79 -22.87
N ALA A 116 33.44 -9.72 -21.92
CA ALA A 116 33.08 -10.87 -21.12
C ALA A 116 32.45 -12.02 -21.91
N LEU A 117 31.63 -11.71 -22.93
CA LEU A 117 31.03 -12.74 -23.79
C LEU A 117 32.09 -13.43 -24.65
N GLY A 118 33.04 -12.68 -25.19
CA GLY A 118 34.19 -13.27 -25.89
C GLY A 118 35.04 -14.15 -24.97
N GLY A 119 35.28 -13.73 -23.73
CA GLY A 119 35.97 -14.53 -22.71
C GLY A 119 35.25 -15.84 -22.36
N ALA A 120 33.92 -15.80 -22.25
CA ALA A 120 33.09 -16.98 -22.02
C ALA A 120 33.17 -17.96 -23.20
N LEU A 121 33.15 -17.44 -24.43
CA LEU A 121 33.27 -18.23 -25.65
C LEU A 121 34.67 -18.85 -25.80
N ASP A 122 35.75 -18.11 -25.49
CA ASP A 122 37.12 -18.66 -25.47
C ASP A 122 37.26 -19.78 -24.43
N ALA A 123 36.65 -19.62 -23.24
CA ALA A 123 36.65 -20.64 -22.21
C ALA A 123 35.83 -21.88 -22.58
N LEU A 124 34.79 -21.71 -23.40
CA LEU A 124 33.96 -22.81 -23.90
C LEU A 124 34.72 -23.66 -24.93
N PHE A 125 35.50 -23.00 -25.79
CA PHE A 125 36.32 -23.62 -26.83
C PHE A 125 37.81 -23.48 -26.51
N PRO A 126 38.36 -24.24 -25.54
CA PRO A 126 39.75 -24.09 -25.10
C PRO A 126 40.79 -24.53 -26.15
N LYS A 127 40.36 -25.22 -27.21
CA LYS A 127 41.21 -25.75 -28.29
C LYS A 127 40.51 -25.61 -29.65
N PRO A 128 40.25 -24.38 -30.11
CA PRO A 128 39.65 -24.18 -31.41
C PRO A 128 40.65 -24.59 -32.51
N GLN A 129 40.16 -24.97 -33.70
CA GLN A 129 41.00 -25.27 -34.85
C GLN A 129 41.94 -24.10 -35.18
N THR A 130 41.41 -22.87 -35.08
CA THR A 130 42.17 -21.63 -35.27
C THR A 130 42.08 -20.78 -34.01
N PRO A 131 43.19 -20.41 -33.36
CA PRO A 131 43.17 -19.57 -32.17
C PRO A 131 42.37 -18.26 -32.38
N GLY A 132 41.39 -18.00 -31.52
CA GLY A 132 40.55 -16.80 -31.56
C GLY A 132 39.40 -16.84 -32.58
N THR A 133 39.18 -17.95 -33.28
CA THR A 133 38.05 -18.17 -34.19
C THR A 133 37.29 -19.43 -33.78
N ILE A 134 35.96 -19.37 -33.75
CA ILE A 134 35.09 -20.55 -33.54
C ILE A 134 34.36 -20.83 -34.85
N ASP A 135 34.52 -22.02 -35.37
CA ASP A 135 33.78 -22.49 -36.54
C ASP A 135 32.78 -23.62 -36.20
N ALA A 136 32.02 -24.06 -37.21
CA ALA A 136 31.05 -25.15 -37.03
C ALA A 136 31.69 -26.50 -36.68
N THR A 137 32.97 -26.70 -37.01
CA THR A 137 33.72 -27.91 -36.67
C THR A 137 34.07 -27.91 -35.19
N ASP A 138 34.47 -26.76 -34.64
CA ASP A 138 34.70 -26.58 -33.20
C ASP A 138 33.43 -26.85 -32.40
N LEU A 139 32.28 -26.34 -32.87
CA LEU A 139 30.98 -26.65 -32.28
C LEU A 139 30.63 -28.14 -32.39
N SER A 140 30.82 -28.77 -33.56
CA SER A 140 30.58 -30.21 -33.73
C SER A 140 31.44 -31.07 -32.80
N ASN A 141 32.71 -30.70 -32.59
CA ASN A 141 33.63 -31.41 -31.69
C ASN A 141 33.18 -31.28 -30.23
N LEU A 142 32.76 -30.09 -29.81
CA LEU A 142 32.23 -29.86 -28.47
C LEU A 142 30.97 -30.70 -28.21
N LEU A 143 30.05 -30.78 -29.19
CA LEU A 143 28.83 -31.58 -29.05
C LEU A 143 29.14 -33.08 -28.91
N GLN A 144 30.14 -33.58 -29.63
CA GLN A 144 30.61 -34.97 -29.50
C GLN A 144 31.36 -35.25 -28.19
N GLU A 145 32.03 -34.24 -27.59
CA GLU A 145 32.60 -34.34 -26.23
C GLU A 145 31.50 -34.50 -25.19
N LEU A 146 30.40 -33.75 -25.32
CA LEU A 146 29.27 -33.77 -24.39
C LEU A 146 28.38 -35.01 -24.54
N ASP A 147 28.25 -35.51 -25.77
CA ASP A 147 27.57 -36.77 -26.07
C ASP A 147 28.20 -37.46 -27.31
N PRO A 148 28.97 -38.55 -27.11
CA PRO A 148 29.64 -39.27 -28.18
C PRO A 148 28.71 -39.88 -29.24
N THR A 149 27.40 -39.96 -28.96
CA THR A 149 26.39 -40.46 -29.91
C THR A 149 25.90 -39.38 -30.88
N THR A 150 26.31 -38.12 -30.67
CA THR A 150 25.92 -37.00 -31.52
C THR A 150 26.52 -37.11 -32.91
N THR A 151 25.66 -36.98 -33.92
CA THR A 151 26.11 -36.98 -35.33
C THR A 151 26.89 -35.70 -35.62
N ALA A 152 27.97 -35.81 -36.40
CA ALA A 152 28.75 -34.64 -36.80
C ALA A 152 27.89 -33.64 -37.58
N CYS A 153 28.00 -32.36 -37.24
CA CYS A 153 27.36 -31.26 -37.96
C CYS A 153 28.42 -30.47 -38.73
N ASN A 154 28.01 -29.82 -39.82
CA ASN A 154 28.90 -29.21 -40.81
C ASN A 154 28.63 -27.70 -41.03
N SER A 155 27.69 -27.13 -40.30
CA SER A 155 27.36 -25.70 -40.31
C SER A 155 26.74 -25.33 -38.95
N PHE A 156 26.80 -24.06 -38.55
CA PHE A 156 26.14 -23.59 -37.33
C PHE A 156 24.65 -23.93 -37.31
N THR A 157 23.97 -23.83 -38.47
CA THR A 157 22.56 -24.18 -38.60
C THR A 157 22.29 -25.67 -38.37
N THR A 158 23.11 -26.57 -38.92
CA THR A 158 22.92 -28.03 -38.71
C THR A 158 23.32 -28.45 -37.28
N CYS A 159 24.30 -27.78 -36.68
CA CYS A 159 24.63 -27.97 -35.28
C CYS A 159 23.51 -27.48 -34.35
N ALA A 160 22.91 -26.31 -34.64
CA ALA A 160 21.76 -25.79 -33.91
C ALA A 160 20.57 -26.73 -33.93
N GLN A 161 20.22 -27.28 -35.10
CA GLN A 161 19.16 -28.28 -35.23
C GLN A 161 19.43 -29.55 -34.39
N THR A 162 20.70 -29.94 -34.29
CA THR A 162 21.12 -31.10 -33.48
C THR A 162 20.96 -30.83 -31.99
N ILE A 163 21.26 -29.61 -31.54
CA ILE A 163 21.06 -29.16 -30.16
C ILE A 163 19.57 -29.09 -29.84
N SER A 164 18.78 -28.35 -30.64
CA SER A 164 17.35 -28.15 -30.41
C SER A 164 16.56 -29.46 -30.48
N GLY A 165 17.01 -30.43 -31.30
CA GLY A 165 16.40 -31.76 -31.42
C GLY A 165 16.72 -32.74 -30.29
N ASN A 166 17.69 -32.44 -29.41
CA ASN A 166 18.09 -33.32 -28.30
C ASN A 166 18.21 -32.55 -26.99
N LEU A 167 17.13 -32.55 -26.21
CA LEU A 167 17.05 -31.83 -24.93
C LEU A 167 18.12 -32.24 -23.91
N SER A 168 18.57 -33.50 -23.91
CA SER A 168 19.63 -33.97 -23.01
C SER A 168 20.99 -33.34 -23.37
N LEU A 169 21.32 -33.34 -24.66
CA LEU A 169 22.52 -32.68 -25.18
C LEU A 169 22.47 -31.17 -24.93
N ALA A 170 21.32 -30.54 -25.18
CA ALA A 170 21.13 -29.12 -24.95
C ALA A 170 21.32 -28.72 -23.48
N ASN A 171 20.83 -29.52 -22.53
CA ASN A 171 21.06 -29.28 -21.10
C ASN A 171 22.54 -29.43 -20.72
N LYS A 172 23.23 -30.46 -21.22
CA LYS A 172 24.68 -30.61 -20.98
C LYS A 172 25.49 -29.44 -21.55
N LEU A 173 25.11 -28.96 -22.74
CA LEU A 173 25.73 -27.80 -23.37
C LEU A 173 25.46 -26.53 -22.55
N LYS A 174 24.24 -26.35 -22.05
CA LYS A 174 23.86 -25.26 -21.15
C LYS A 174 24.70 -25.25 -19.87
N ASP A 175 24.89 -26.40 -19.23
CA ASP A 175 25.73 -26.53 -18.04
C ASP A 175 27.19 -26.15 -18.35
N ARG A 176 27.73 -26.66 -19.47
CA ARG A 176 29.10 -26.37 -19.92
C ARG A 176 29.30 -24.89 -20.26
N LEU A 177 28.31 -24.26 -20.88
CA LEU A 177 28.29 -22.83 -21.18
C LEU A 177 28.25 -21.97 -19.91
N THR A 178 27.44 -22.36 -18.93
CA THR A 178 27.35 -21.67 -17.63
C THR A 178 28.71 -21.72 -16.91
N ASP A 179 29.35 -22.89 -16.89
CA ASP A 179 30.71 -23.06 -16.35
C ASP A 179 31.76 -22.23 -17.09
N ALA A 180 31.66 -22.17 -18.42
CA ALA A 180 32.57 -21.37 -19.25
C ALA A 180 32.39 -19.87 -18.99
N ALA A 181 31.16 -19.39 -18.85
CA ALA A 181 30.86 -17.99 -18.54
C ALA A 181 31.44 -17.56 -17.18
N ASN A 182 31.30 -18.42 -16.16
CA ASN A 182 31.88 -18.19 -14.84
C ASN A 182 33.42 -18.11 -14.88
N LYS A 183 34.07 -18.91 -15.74
CA LYS A 183 35.53 -18.89 -15.94
C LYS A 183 36.00 -17.74 -16.85
N GLY A 184 35.17 -17.33 -17.81
CA GLY A 184 35.43 -16.29 -18.80
C GLY A 184 35.31 -14.86 -18.26
N GLY A 185 34.86 -14.70 -17.02
CA GLY A 185 34.95 -13.43 -16.29
C GLY A 185 33.65 -12.63 -16.18
N SER A 186 32.47 -13.23 -16.40
CA SER A 186 31.19 -12.55 -16.11
C SER A 186 30.10 -13.51 -15.61
N PRO A 187 29.76 -13.43 -14.31
CA PRO A 187 28.60 -14.11 -13.73
C PRO A 187 27.28 -13.77 -14.43
N LEU A 188 27.12 -12.53 -14.94
CA LEU A 188 25.91 -12.09 -15.64
C LEU A 188 25.61 -12.94 -16.89
N ILE A 189 26.64 -13.29 -17.66
CA ILE A 189 26.48 -14.14 -18.84
C ILE A 189 26.07 -15.56 -18.43
N GLY A 190 26.63 -16.08 -17.35
CA GLY A 190 26.24 -17.38 -16.78
C GLY A 190 24.77 -17.39 -16.37
N ASP A 191 24.30 -16.33 -15.71
CA ASP A 191 22.90 -16.19 -15.30
C ASP A 191 21.96 -16.06 -16.51
N ILE A 192 22.33 -15.26 -17.52
CA ILE A 192 21.57 -15.14 -18.77
C ILE A 192 21.44 -16.51 -19.45
N ILE A 193 22.55 -17.25 -19.63
CA ILE A 193 22.55 -18.60 -20.21
C ILE A 193 21.68 -19.55 -19.40
N SER A 194 21.77 -19.49 -18.06
CA SER A 194 20.94 -20.30 -17.17
C SER A 194 19.45 -20.02 -17.33
N GLY A 195 19.10 -18.79 -17.72
CA GLY A 195 17.74 -18.31 -17.93
C GLY A 195 17.13 -18.61 -19.29
N ILE A 196 17.90 -19.13 -20.25
CA ILE A 196 17.44 -19.52 -21.59
C ILE A 196 16.84 -20.93 -21.54
N ASP A 197 15.74 -21.19 -22.27
CA ASP A 197 15.24 -22.56 -22.46
C ASP A 197 16.26 -23.39 -23.24
N ALA A 198 16.62 -24.58 -22.73
CA ALA A 198 17.62 -25.43 -23.36
C ALA A 198 17.24 -25.78 -24.82
N SER A 199 15.95 -25.90 -25.14
CA SER A 199 15.49 -26.17 -26.51
C SER A 199 15.84 -25.06 -27.51
N ASN A 200 15.99 -23.82 -27.05
CA ASN A 200 16.31 -22.65 -27.88
C ASN A 200 17.81 -22.36 -27.94
N LEU A 201 18.64 -23.11 -27.20
CA LEU A 201 20.07 -22.85 -27.11
C LEU A 201 20.78 -23.03 -28.46
N GLY A 202 20.33 -23.97 -29.28
CA GLY A 202 20.82 -24.15 -30.64
C GLY A 202 20.56 -22.91 -31.50
N ASP A 203 19.34 -22.37 -31.43
CA ASP A 203 18.93 -21.20 -32.20
C ASP A 203 19.68 -19.94 -31.75
N VAL A 204 19.96 -19.79 -30.45
CA VAL A 204 20.80 -18.70 -29.92
C VAL A 204 22.21 -18.76 -30.51
N LEU A 205 22.84 -19.93 -30.53
CA LEU A 205 24.19 -20.09 -31.08
C LEU A 205 24.24 -19.84 -32.59
N ASN A 206 23.25 -20.31 -33.34
CA ASN A 206 23.13 -20.00 -34.76
C ASN A 206 22.83 -18.50 -34.99
N GLY A 207 22.09 -17.86 -34.09
CA GLY A 207 21.86 -16.43 -34.09
C GLY A 207 23.14 -15.59 -33.96
N LEU A 208 24.12 -16.07 -33.19
CA LEU A 208 25.43 -15.41 -33.05
C LEU A 208 26.25 -15.46 -34.35
N ASP A 209 26.22 -16.60 -35.06
CA ASP A 209 26.86 -16.73 -36.39
C ASP A 209 26.19 -15.82 -37.43
N GLN A 210 24.89 -15.60 -37.30
CA GLN A 210 24.10 -14.72 -38.16
C GLN A 210 24.12 -13.24 -37.75
N ALA A 211 24.69 -12.89 -36.59
CA ALA A 211 24.83 -11.51 -36.19
C ALA A 211 25.76 -10.82 -37.20
N GLY A 212 25.30 -9.78 -37.89
CA GLY A 212 26.08 -9.09 -38.92
C GLY A 212 27.05 -8.04 -38.38
N SER A 213 26.91 -7.70 -37.09
CA SER A 213 27.67 -6.68 -36.38
C SER A 213 27.65 -6.98 -34.87
N THR A 214 28.66 -6.50 -34.15
CA THR A 214 28.75 -6.55 -32.68
C THR A 214 27.55 -5.88 -32.00
N ALA A 215 26.92 -4.88 -32.65
CA ALA A 215 25.71 -4.22 -32.13
C ALA A 215 24.47 -5.12 -32.11
N ASP A 216 24.43 -6.17 -32.94
CA ASP A 216 23.24 -7.03 -33.11
C ASP A 216 23.26 -8.25 -32.19
N ILE A 217 24.36 -8.48 -31.46
CA ILE A 217 24.59 -9.70 -30.67
C ILE A 217 23.52 -9.85 -29.58
N ALA A 218 23.30 -8.81 -28.76
CA ALA A 218 22.30 -8.85 -27.70
C ALA A 218 20.89 -9.07 -28.27
N ASP A 219 20.55 -8.39 -29.35
CA ASP A 219 19.25 -8.52 -30.03
C ASP A 219 19.03 -9.93 -30.60
N LYS A 220 20.08 -10.57 -31.13
CA LYS A 220 20.02 -11.94 -31.65
C LYS A 220 19.95 -12.99 -30.55
N ILE A 221 20.63 -12.79 -29.43
CA ILE A 221 20.48 -13.66 -28.25
C ILE A 221 19.05 -13.58 -27.73
N LEU A 222 18.53 -12.36 -27.54
CA LEU A 222 17.18 -12.14 -27.00
C LEU A 222 16.08 -12.64 -27.95
N GLU A 223 16.23 -12.40 -29.26
CA GLU A 223 15.29 -12.89 -30.28
C GLU A 223 15.22 -14.42 -30.30
N ASN A 224 16.37 -15.09 -30.35
CA ASN A 224 16.42 -16.55 -30.51
C ASN A 224 16.23 -17.31 -29.18
N ALA A 225 16.51 -16.68 -28.03
CA ALA A 225 16.20 -17.26 -26.73
C ALA A 225 14.67 -17.39 -26.52
N GLY A 226 13.88 -16.55 -27.20
CA GLY A 226 12.43 -16.45 -27.07
C GLY A 226 12.03 -15.77 -25.75
N SER A 227 12.33 -16.43 -24.62
CA SER A 227 12.18 -15.87 -23.28
C SER A 227 13.51 -15.96 -22.53
N LEU A 228 13.96 -14.83 -21.98
CA LEU A 228 15.15 -14.72 -21.16
C LEU A 228 14.78 -14.36 -19.73
N THR A 229 15.13 -15.21 -18.76
CA THR A 229 14.94 -14.89 -17.33
C THR A 229 16.25 -14.47 -16.68
N ILE A 230 16.31 -13.22 -16.21
CA ILE A 230 17.45 -12.65 -15.50
C ILE A 230 17.14 -12.63 -14.00
N LYS A 231 18.05 -13.13 -13.17
CA LYS A 231 17.93 -13.13 -11.70
C LYS A 231 18.69 -11.95 -11.10
N LYS A 232 18.22 -11.46 -9.95
CA LYS A 232 18.94 -10.47 -9.14
C LYS A 232 20.23 -11.07 -8.58
N GLY A 233 21.25 -10.23 -8.43
CA GLY A 233 22.58 -10.57 -7.94
C GLY A 233 23.62 -10.83 -9.03
N ALA A 234 23.21 -10.83 -10.29
CA ALA A 234 24.06 -11.10 -11.45
C ALA A 234 25.01 -9.92 -11.77
N ASP A 235 24.49 -8.70 -11.67
CA ASP A 235 25.21 -7.45 -11.89
C ASP A 235 24.49 -6.28 -11.19
N SER A 236 25.25 -5.33 -10.63
CA SER A 236 24.69 -4.21 -9.84
C SER A 236 23.86 -3.21 -10.66
N VAL A 237 24.17 -3.04 -11.95
CA VAL A 237 23.43 -2.14 -12.86
C VAL A 237 22.13 -2.80 -13.27
N ILE A 238 22.18 -4.10 -13.59
CA ILE A 238 21.00 -4.92 -13.85
C ILE A 238 20.11 -5.01 -12.59
N ASP A 239 20.68 -5.17 -11.39
CA ASP A 239 19.89 -5.21 -10.16
C ASP A 239 19.12 -3.93 -9.90
N LYS A 240 19.72 -2.76 -10.17
CA LYS A 240 19.01 -1.48 -10.08
C LYS A 240 17.82 -1.47 -11.03
N LEU A 241 18.04 -1.87 -12.28
CA LEU A 241 16.99 -1.96 -13.29
C LEU A 241 15.88 -2.95 -12.88
N LEU A 242 16.23 -4.15 -12.40
CA LEU A 242 15.27 -5.16 -11.93
C LEU A 242 14.46 -4.64 -10.74
N ASN A 243 15.06 -3.81 -9.88
CA ASN A 243 14.36 -3.13 -8.81
C ASN A 243 13.38 -2.07 -9.35
N ASP A 244 13.80 -1.24 -10.30
CA ASP A 244 12.95 -0.24 -10.95
C ASP A 244 11.74 -0.91 -11.63
N PHE A 245 11.96 -2.02 -12.33
CA PHE A 245 10.89 -2.88 -12.88
C PHE A 245 9.92 -3.40 -11.82
N GLY A 246 10.45 -3.91 -10.72
CA GLY A 246 9.63 -4.40 -9.62
C GLY A 246 8.80 -3.29 -8.97
N VAL A 247 9.31 -2.06 -8.90
CA VAL A 247 8.55 -0.89 -8.42
C VAL A 247 7.41 -0.56 -9.37
N ILE A 248 7.68 -0.51 -10.68
CA ILE A 248 6.64 -0.22 -11.68
C ILE A 248 5.57 -1.31 -11.66
N ASP A 249 5.93 -2.59 -11.70
CA ASP A 249 4.97 -3.70 -11.65
C ASP A 249 4.08 -3.65 -10.38
N ARG A 250 4.67 -3.34 -9.22
CA ARG A 250 3.89 -3.15 -7.98
C ARG A 250 2.97 -1.93 -8.05
N ALA A 251 3.46 -0.80 -8.54
CA ALA A 251 2.66 0.42 -8.72
C ALA A 251 1.49 0.16 -9.68
N MET A 252 1.75 -0.53 -10.79
CA MET A 252 0.74 -0.92 -11.78
C MET A 252 -0.38 -1.79 -11.16
N LYS A 253 -0.04 -2.67 -10.21
CA LYS A 253 -1.01 -3.53 -9.51
C LYS A 253 -1.74 -2.81 -8.39
N SER A 254 -1.04 -1.94 -7.66
CA SER A 254 -1.59 -1.21 -6.53
C SER A 254 -0.76 0.05 -6.26
N ASN A 255 -1.38 1.20 -6.44
CA ASN A 255 -0.74 2.48 -6.21
C ASN A 255 -1.69 3.50 -5.57
N ASP A 256 -1.15 4.23 -4.59
CA ASP A 256 -1.95 5.19 -3.84
C ASP A 256 -1.09 6.21 -3.09
N VAL A 257 -1.56 7.44 -2.97
CA VAL A 257 -1.05 8.42 -2.02
C VAL A 257 -2.23 9.01 -1.28
N VAL A 258 -2.18 8.93 0.04
CA VAL A 258 -3.18 9.47 0.93
C VAL A 258 -2.52 10.47 1.87
N LEU A 259 -3.06 11.68 1.86
CA LEU A 259 -2.70 12.71 2.83
C LEU A 259 -3.97 13.15 3.55
N ASN A 260 -3.96 12.98 4.87
CA ASN A 260 -5.09 13.30 5.73
C ASN A 260 -4.65 14.28 6.82
N THR A 261 -5.47 15.27 7.09
CA THR A 261 -5.35 16.14 8.25
C THR A 261 -6.65 16.11 9.03
N GLN A 262 -6.53 16.05 10.35
CA GLN A 262 -7.67 16.05 11.25
C GLN A 262 -7.34 16.94 12.42
N ASN A 263 -8.08 18.03 12.53
CA ASN A 263 -7.86 19.06 13.52
C ASN A 263 -9.16 19.29 14.27
N GLY A 264 -9.07 19.66 15.55
CA GLY A 264 -10.29 19.91 16.29
C GLY A 264 -10.08 20.64 17.59
N PHE A 265 -11.19 21.20 18.04
CA PHE A 265 -11.40 21.73 19.38
C PHE A 265 -12.60 21.02 19.98
N VAL A 266 -12.50 20.69 21.27
CA VAL A 266 -13.62 20.13 22.03
C VAL A 266 -13.71 20.81 23.37
N PHE A 267 -14.94 21.06 23.81
CA PHE A 267 -15.24 21.56 25.14
C PHE A 267 -16.37 20.73 25.73
N GLN A 268 -16.16 20.22 26.94
CA GLN A 268 -17.14 19.49 27.71
C GLN A 268 -17.51 20.32 28.93
N PHE A 269 -18.80 20.64 29.04
CA PHE A 269 -19.39 21.25 30.22
C PHE A 269 -19.72 20.17 31.24
N ALA A 270 -19.29 20.37 32.48
CA ALA A 270 -19.55 19.45 33.56
C ALA A 270 -21.06 19.18 33.77
N GLY A 271 -21.36 17.92 34.07
CA GLY A 271 -22.65 17.51 34.60
C GLY A 271 -22.73 17.78 36.10
N ASP A 272 -23.92 17.61 36.68
CA ASP A 272 -24.10 17.76 38.11
C ASP A 272 -23.33 16.68 38.87
N LYS A 273 -22.80 17.06 40.04
CA LYS A 273 -22.10 16.15 40.94
C LYS A 273 -23.04 15.03 41.38
N LYS A 274 -22.54 13.79 41.45
CA LYS A 274 -23.27 12.64 42.00
C LYS A 274 -23.82 13.01 43.40
N GLN A 275 -25.14 13.10 43.55
CA GLN A 275 -25.76 13.30 44.87
C GLN A 275 -26.20 11.95 45.42
N ARG A 276 -25.83 11.66 46.68
CA ARG A 276 -26.26 10.47 47.41
C ARG A 276 -27.52 10.82 48.18
N ARG A 277 -28.61 10.07 47.98
CA ARG A 277 -29.82 10.21 48.79
C ARG A 277 -29.86 9.05 49.79
N ILE A 278 -29.75 9.36 51.08
CA ILE A 278 -29.89 8.38 52.14
C ILE A 278 -31.39 8.34 52.48
N GLU A 279 -32.06 7.22 52.19
CA GLU A 279 -33.42 6.99 52.66
C GLU A 279 -33.37 5.99 53.83
N SER A 280 -33.95 6.38 54.97
CA SER A 280 -34.14 5.51 56.12
C SER A 280 -35.54 4.91 56.07
N ASP A 281 -35.63 3.59 56.04
CA ASP A 281 -36.87 2.86 56.30
C ASP A 281 -37.25 3.02 57.80
N ILE A 282 -38.56 3.06 58.08
CA ILE A 282 -39.18 2.98 59.43
C ILE A 282 -38.66 1.80 60.28
N VAL A 283 -38.06 0.77 59.66
CA VAL A 283 -37.45 -0.40 60.33
C VAL A 283 -35.93 -0.26 60.59
N GLY A 284 -35.33 0.91 60.34
CA GLY A 284 -33.94 1.20 60.73
C GLY A 284 -32.85 0.60 59.84
N SER A 285 -33.20 0.09 58.65
CA SER A 285 -32.23 -0.15 57.58
C SER A 285 -31.90 1.16 56.88
N ILE A 286 -30.61 1.48 56.78
CA ILE A 286 -30.11 2.61 55.99
C ILE A 286 -29.83 2.05 54.59
N ASP A 287 -30.73 2.28 53.64
CA ASP A 287 -30.48 1.95 52.23
C ASP A 287 -29.88 3.18 51.55
N ILE A 288 -28.57 3.15 51.30
CA ILE A 288 -27.87 4.25 50.62
C ILE A 288 -28.08 4.03 49.11
N GLN A 289 -29.15 4.62 48.57
CA GLN A 289 -29.35 4.67 47.12
C GLN A 289 -28.62 5.89 46.54
N GLU A 290 -27.65 5.64 45.66
CA GLU A 290 -27.10 6.68 44.78
C GLU A 290 -28.17 7.05 43.75
N VAL A 291 -29.13 7.90 44.14
CA VAL A 291 -30.16 8.43 43.24
C VAL A 291 -29.58 9.66 42.53
N ASP A 292 -29.07 9.45 41.32
CA ASP A 292 -28.62 10.53 40.45
C ASP A 292 -29.82 11.20 39.77
N THR A 293 -30.18 12.39 40.25
CA THR A 293 -31.15 13.29 39.61
C THR A 293 -30.45 14.40 38.81
N GLY A 294 -29.12 14.36 38.73
CA GLY A 294 -28.30 15.40 38.17
C GLY A 294 -28.27 15.42 36.64
N ARG A 295 -28.09 16.61 36.07
CA ARG A 295 -27.86 16.78 34.63
C ARG A 295 -26.60 16.03 34.20
N GLY A 296 -26.68 15.29 33.08
CA GLY A 296 -25.50 14.71 32.43
C GLY A 296 -24.53 15.78 31.90
N ALA A 297 -23.42 15.36 31.31
CA ALA A 297 -22.46 16.29 30.71
C ALA A 297 -22.84 16.61 29.26
N VAL A 298 -22.55 17.84 28.84
CA VAL A 298 -22.75 18.32 27.46
C VAL A 298 -21.40 18.57 26.83
N GLY A 299 -21.19 18.08 25.61
CA GLY A 299 -20.00 18.35 24.81
C GLY A 299 -20.35 19.18 23.58
N ILE A 300 -19.47 20.12 23.22
CA ILE A 300 -19.46 20.79 21.92
C ILE A 300 -18.08 20.66 21.29
N GLY A 301 -18.03 20.52 19.98
CA GLY A 301 -16.77 20.46 19.24
C GLY A 301 -16.82 21.24 17.94
N LEU A 302 -15.63 21.49 17.39
CA LEU A 302 -15.41 21.96 16.04
C LEU A 302 -14.28 21.11 15.46
N PHE A 303 -14.59 20.26 14.49
CA PHE A 303 -13.63 19.36 13.86
C PHE A 303 -13.48 19.75 12.40
N ALA A 304 -12.24 20.03 11.97
CA ALA A 304 -11.89 20.36 10.61
C ALA A 304 -10.93 19.30 10.08
N SER A 305 -11.40 18.50 9.13
CA SER A 305 -10.62 17.44 8.50
C SER A 305 -10.51 17.69 7.01
N ALA A 306 -9.38 17.31 6.42
CA ALA A 306 -9.24 17.23 4.97
C ALA A 306 -8.54 15.93 4.61
N PHE A 307 -9.08 15.24 3.62
CA PHE A 307 -8.62 13.96 3.13
C PHE A 307 -8.32 14.12 1.66
N SER A 308 -7.17 13.66 1.21
CA SER A 308 -6.80 13.69 -0.19
C SER A 308 -6.22 12.36 -0.59
N ASN A 309 -6.53 11.95 -1.81
CA ASN A 309 -6.14 10.69 -2.39
C ASN A 309 -5.72 10.91 -3.85
N ALA A 310 -4.61 10.33 -4.25
CA ALA A 310 -4.19 10.23 -5.64
C ALA A 310 -3.84 8.78 -5.98
N SER A 311 -4.41 8.26 -7.06
CA SER A 311 -4.15 6.91 -7.58
C SER A 311 -4.26 6.90 -9.10
N VAL A 312 -3.59 5.95 -9.73
CA VAL A 312 -3.54 5.74 -11.17
C VAL A 312 -4.20 4.40 -11.49
N ALA A 313 -5.22 4.40 -12.33
CA ALA A 313 -5.66 3.19 -13.01
C ALA A 313 -5.06 3.13 -14.41
N LEU A 314 -4.50 1.98 -14.75
CA LEU A 314 -3.99 1.77 -16.09
C LEU A 314 -5.11 1.53 -17.09
N ASP A 315 -4.86 1.88 -18.34
CA ASP A 315 -5.71 1.49 -19.45
C ASP A 315 -5.76 -0.05 -19.52
N PRO A 316 -6.96 -0.68 -19.46
CA PRO A 316 -7.10 -2.13 -19.50
C PRO A 316 -6.49 -2.79 -20.75
N ASN A 317 -6.39 -2.05 -21.85
CA ASN A 317 -5.79 -2.54 -23.09
C ASN A 317 -4.29 -2.28 -23.16
N ASN A 318 -3.75 -1.38 -22.34
CA ASN A 318 -2.36 -0.94 -22.36
C ASN A 318 -1.76 -1.03 -20.94
N ASN A 319 -1.64 -2.25 -20.42
CA ASN A 319 -1.27 -2.54 -19.02
C ASN A 319 -0.07 -3.49 -18.88
N GLN A 320 0.70 -3.70 -19.93
CA GLN A 320 1.91 -4.53 -19.91
C GLN A 320 3.16 -3.64 -19.89
N LEU A 321 4.29 -4.19 -19.45
CA LEU A 321 5.58 -3.54 -19.58
C LEU A 321 6.25 -4.04 -20.86
N ILE A 322 6.18 -3.25 -21.92
CA ILE A 322 6.77 -3.60 -23.22
C ILE A 322 7.78 -2.53 -23.61
N PHE A 323 8.96 -2.97 -24.07
CA PHE A 323 10.09 -2.12 -24.46
C PHE A 323 10.48 -2.38 -25.91
N ASN A 324 10.99 -1.34 -26.55
CA ASN A 324 11.62 -1.43 -27.85
C ASN A 324 13.14 -1.58 -27.66
N LEU A 325 13.71 -2.69 -28.13
CA LEU A 325 15.14 -2.92 -28.24
C LEU A 325 15.48 -3.10 -29.72
N GLY A 326 16.16 -2.13 -30.34
CA GLY A 326 16.62 -2.24 -31.72
C GLY A 326 15.51 -2.40 -32.78
N GLY A 327 14.29 -1.94 -32.51
CA GLY A 327 13.12 -2.11 -33.38
C GLY A 327 12.31 -3.39 -33.13
N LYS A 328 12.70 -4.21 -32.15
CA LYS A 328 11.97 -5.38 -31.68
C LYS A 328 11.35 -5.12 -30.31
N TYR A 329 10.29 -5.87 -30.01
CA TYR A 329 9.49 -5.60 -28.83
C TYR A 329 9.51 -6.76 -27.83
N TYR A 330 9.72 -6.40 -26.56
CA TYR A 330 9.91 -7.35 -25.48
C TYR A 330 8.98 -7.04 -24.31
N THR A 331 8.23 -8.04 -23.87
CA THR A 331 7.39 -7.95 -22.68
C THR A 331 8.21 -8.35 -21.46
N ALA A 332 8.30 -7.46 -20.48
CA ALA A 332 8.95 -7.72 -19.20
C ALA A 332 7.93 -8.21 -18.16
N SER A 333 8.25 -9.30 -17.46
CA SER A 333 7.49 -9.78 -16.31
C SER A 333 8.40 -9.98 -15.10
N ALA A 334 8.15 -9.26 -14.01
CA ALA A 334 8.91 -9.38 -12.77
C ALA A 334 8.29 -10.44 -11.83
N ASN A 335 9.13 -11.27 -11.21
CA ASN A 335 8.76 -12.22 -10.17
C ASN A 335 9.77 -12.16 -9.02
N GLY A 336 9.61 -11.18 -8.13
CA GLY A 336 10.40 -10.98 -6.90
C GLY A 336 11.90 -10.77 -7.12
N ASP A 337 12.58 -11.87 -7.43
CA ASP A 337 14.03 -12.00 -7.61
C ASP A 337 14.45 -12.18 -9.07
N SER A 338 13.51 -12.24 -10.02
CA SER A 338 13.82 -12.32 -11.45
C SER A 338 12.94 -11.44 -12.32
N VAL A 339 13.43 -11.06 -13.49
CA VAL A 339 12.63 -10.50 -14.59
C VAL A 339 12.79 -11.39 -15.81
N SER A 340 11.68 -11.77 -16.41
CA SER A 340 11.65 -12.46 -17.70
C SER A 340 11.35 -11.46 -18.80
N LEU A 341 12.15 -11.48 -19.86
CA LEU A 341 11.96 -10.71 -21.09
C LEU A 341 11.53 -11.68 -22.18
N THR A 342 10.35 -11.48 -22.75
CA THR A 342 9.82 -12.34 -23.82
C THR A 342 9.68 -11.54 -25.09
N HIS A 343 10.34 -11.98 -26.17
CA HIS A 343 10.23 -11.39 -27.49
C HIS A 343 8.86 -11.66 -28.11
N ASP A 344 8.22 -10.64 -28.69
CA ASP A 344 7.01 -10.80 -29.49
C ASP A 344 7.31 -10.48 -30.98
N PRO A 345 7.45 -11.51 -31.85
CA PRO A 345 7.83 -11.32 -33.24
C PRO A 345 6.73 -10.68 -34.10
N ASN A 346 5.48 -10.68 -33.63
CA ASN A 346 4.36 -10.11 -34.38
C ASN A 346 4.11 -8.65 -34.04
N LYS A 347 4.84 -8.11 -33.07
CA LYS A 347 4.67 -6.77 -32.56
C LYS A 347 5.61 -5.80 -33.26
N ASN A 348 5.08 -4.64 -33.65
CA ASN A 348 5.79 -3.60 -34.37
C ASN A 348 5.69 -2.21 -33.70
N ASP A 349 4.98 -2.10 -32.58
CA ASP A 349 4.82 -0.88 -31.78
C ASP A 349 4.68 -1.21 -30.28
N LEU A 350 4.47 -0.16 -29.48
CA LEU A 350 4.24 -0.28 -28.03
C LEU A 350 2.77 -0.56 -27.67
N GLN A 351 1.87 -0.88 -28.60
CA GLN A 351 0.47 -1.16 -28.29
C GLN A 351 0.37 -2.24 -27.20
N GLY A 352 -0.46 -2.09 -26.19
CA GLY A 352 -0.50 -3.00 -25.04
C GLY A 352 0.45 -2.62 -23.90
N SER A 353 1.43 -1.74 -24.14
CA SER A 353 2.36 -1.23 -23.14
C SER A 353 1.78 -0.07 -22.34
N VAL A 354 2.13 0.05 -21.07
CA VAL A 354 1.93 1.27 -20.29
C VAL A 354 2.68 2.49 -20.84
N MET A 355 3.68 2.25 -21.69
CA MET A 355 4.45 3.32 -22.34
C MET A 355 3.86 3.72 -23.70
N TYR A 356 2.72 3.16 -24.11
CA TYR A 356 2.10 3.49 -25.40
C TYR A 356 1.60 4.95 -25.40
N ASP A 357 1.99 5.72 -26.41
CA ASP A 357 1.68 7.14 -26.52
C ASP A 357 0.18 7.44 -26.63
N GLN A 358 -0.61 6.49 -27.15
CA GLN A 358 -2.08 6.57 -27.21
C GLN A 358 -2.78 5.92 -26.00
N ALA A 359 -2.04 5.36 -25.04
CA ALA A 359 -2.64 4.77 -23.84
C ALA A 359 -3.50 5.80 -23.09
N GLN A 360 -4.63 5.35 -22.55
CA GLN A 360 -5.57 6.20 -21.83
C GLN A 360 -5.58 5.87 -20.33
N HIS A 361 -4.41 5.94 -19.69
CA HIS A 361 -4.32 5.80 -18.23
C HIS A 361 -5.14 6.89 -17.55
N THR A 362 -5.69 6.61 -16.38
CA THR A 362 -6.50 7.58 -15.63
C THR A 362 -5.87 7.85 -14.28
N LEU A 363 -5.48 9.11 -14.04
CA LEU A 363 -5.14 9.62 -12.73
C LEU A 363 -6.43 10.06 -12.03
N TYR A 364 -6.73 9.42 -10.91
CA TYR A 364 -7.78 9.79 -9.99
C TYR A 364 -7.19 10.67 -8.91
N ALA A 365 -7.65 11.92 -8.84
CA ALA A 365 -7.33 12.84 -7.75
C ALA A 365 -8.63 13.20 -7.02
N ASN A 366 -8.74 12.78 -5.76
CA ASN A 366 -9.90 13.08 -4.93
C ASN A 366 -9.46 13.89 -3.71
N ALA A 367 -10.23 14.90 -3.35
CA ALA A 367 -10.09 15.61 -2.10
C ALA A 367 -11.45 15.84 -1.46
N LEU A 368 -11.50 15.73 -0.14
CA LEU A 368 -12.71 15.92 0.64
C LEU A 368 -12.35 16.65 1.93
N ALA A 369 -12.86 17.86 2.12
CA ALA A 369 -12.78 18.59 3.38
C ALA A 369 -14.12 18.53 4.11
N LEU A 370 -14.06 18.34 5.43
CA LEU A 370 -15.22 18.27 6.32
C LEU A 370 -15.02 19.20 7.51
N ILE A 371 -16.04 20.00 7.78
CA ILE A 371 -16.20 20.75 9.02
C ILE A 371 -17.38 20.13 9.76
N GLU A 372 -17.12 19.54 10.92
CA GLU A 372 -18.14 18.97 11.80
C GLU A 372 -18.29 19.83 13.06
N ILE A 373 -19.52 20.17 13.41
CA ILE A 373 -19.87 20.84 14.68
C ILE A 373 -20.78 19.90 15.47
N PRO A 374 -20.22 18.98 16.26
CA PRO A 374 -20.98 18.11 17.14
C PRO A 374 -21.47 18.84 18.39
N VAL A 375 -22.70 18.55 18.79
CA VAL A 375 -23.23 18.79 20.13
C VAL A 375 -23.71 17.46 20.69
N GLY A 376 -23.15 17.05 21.83
CA GLY A 376 -23.44 15.77 22.45
C GLY A 376 -23.87 15.89 23.89
N TYR A 377 -24.62 14.90 24.34
CA TYR A 377 -25.06 14.75 25.72
C TYR A 377 -24.80 13.30 26.16
N GLY A 378 -24.22 13.13 27.34
CA GLY A 378 -24.01 11.83 27.96
C GLY A 378 -24.53 11.78 29.38
N HIS A 379 -25.14 10.66 29.74
CA HIS A 379 -25.74 10.44 31.06
C HIS A 379 -25.40 9.06 31.60
N THR A 380 -25.38 8.93 32.94
CA THR A 380 -25.07 7.67 33.63
C THR A 380 -26.33 7.16 34.30
N LEU A 381 -26.71 5.93 33.97
CA LEU A 381 -27.73 5.15 34.64
C LEU A 381 -27.04 4.22 35.64
N PHE A 382 -27.27 4.45 36.92
CA PHE A 382 -26.74 3.60 37.98
C PHE A 382 -27.62 2.36 38.14
N THR A 383 -27.04 1.17 38.02
CA THR A 383 -27.76 -0.09 38.21
C THR A 383 -27.09 -0.94 39.29
N PRO A 384 -27.80 -1.90 39.91
CA PRO A 384 -27.19 -2.82 40.88
C PRO A 384 -26.02 -3.64 40.31
N LEU A 385 -25.99 -3.85 38.99
CA LEU A 385 -24.97 -4.63 38.28
C LEU A 385 -23.74 -3.80 37.87
N GLY A 386 -23.88 -2.48 37.77
CA GLY A 386 -22.82 -1.56 37.36
C GLY A 386 -23.36 -0.25 36.77
N ASP A 387 -22.44 0.63 36.38
CA ASP A 387 -22.77 1.92 35.79
C ASP A 387 -22.96 1.74 34.28
N VAL A 388 -24.13 2.14 33.76
CA VAL A 388 -24.46 2.13 32.34
C VAL A 388 -24.49 3.56 31.85
N ASN A 389 -23.55 3.96 31.01
CA ASN A 389 -23.52 5.29 30.42
C ASN A 389 -24.03 5.22 28.98
N VAL A 390 -24.91 6.17 28.65
CA VAL A 390 -25.48 6.32 27.31
C VAL A 390 -25.21 7.74 26.86
N GLY A 391 -24.86 7.91 25.60
CA GLY A 391 -24.67 9.22 25.01
C GLY A 391 -25.15 9.30 23.58
N VAL A 392 -25.51 10.52 23.19
CA VAL A 392 -25.97 10.86 21.85
C VAL A 392 -25.23 12.12 21.39
N ALA A 393 -24.94 12.23 20.10
CA ALA A 393 -24.43 13.46 19.52
C ALA A 393 -25.11 13.75 18.17
N VAL A 394 -25.47 15.01 17.97
CA VAL A 394 -25.93 15.54 16.69
C VAL A 394 -24.81 16.39 16.12
N LYS A 395 -24.45 16.16 14.87
CA LYS A 395 -23.34 16.85 14.20
C LYS A 395 -23.87 17.59 13.00
N PHE A 396 -23.71 18.91 12.98
CA PHE A 396 -23.80 19.64 11.72
C PHE A 396 -22.53 19.39 10.93
N MET A 397 -22.64 19.13 9.63
CA MET A 397 -21.51 18.85 8.76
C MET A 397 -21.58 19.72 7.52
N GLN A 398 -20.49 20.43 7.24
CA GLN A 398 -20.25 21.08 5.97
C GLN A 398 -19.11 20.37 5.26
N THR A 399 -19.35 19.98 4.03
CA THR A 399 -18.45 19.16 3.22
C THR A 399 -18.11 19.88 1.94
N ILE A 400 -16.86 19.77 1.53
CA ILE A 400 -16.31 20.35 0.31
C ILE A 400 -15.59 19.21 -0.41
N GLY A 401 -16.15 18.75 -1.52
CA GLY A 401 -15.61 17.67 -2.33
C GLY A 401 -15.01 18.19 -3.63
N TYR A 402 -13.87 17.62 -4.01
CA TYR A 402 -13.22 17.82 -5.30
C TYR A 402 -12.83 16.45 -5.86
N GLY A 403 -13.01 16.24 -7.16
CA GLY A 403 -12.64 14.99 -7.81
C GLY A 403 -12.35 15.23 -9.28
N GLN A 404 -11.21 14.75 -9.76
CA GLN A 404 -10.81 14.87 -11.15
C GLN A 404 -10.27 13.54 -11.65
N ASN A 405 -10.74 13.13 -12.84
CA ASN A 405 -10.22 11.98 -13.58
C ASN A 405 -9.47 12.51 -14.79
N LEU A 406 -8.15 12.48 -14.74
CA LEU A 406 -7.29 12.98 -15.80
C LEU A 406 -6.77 11.81 -16.62
N LYS A 407 -7.11 11.79 -17.92
CA LYS A 407 -6.53 10.82 -18.83
C LYS A 407 -5.14 11.26 -19.26
N PHE A 408 -4.18 10.35 -19.26
CA PHE A 408 -2.81 10.62 -19.64
C PHE A 408 -2.15 9.41 -20.33
N SER A 409 -1.10 9.69 -21.09
CA SER A 409 -0.13 8.72 -21.56
C SER A 409 1.25 9.08 -21.00
N VAL A 410 2.13 8.08 -20.86
CA VAL A 410 3.49 8.34 -20.37
C VAL A 410 4.22 9.27 -21.35
N GLY A 411 4.81 10.35 -20.82
CA GLY A 411 5.46 11.42 -21.63
C GLY A 411 4.54 12.57 -22.04
N SER A 412 3.22 12.45 -21.83
CA SER A 412 2.24 13.51 -22.10
C SER A 412 1.24 13.62 -20.94
N PHE A 413 1.69 14.23 -19.84
CA PHE A 413 0.83 14.52 -18.70
C PHE A 413 -0.03 15.77 -18.97
N PRO A 414 -1.35 15.72 -18.71
CA PRO A 414 -2.21 16.88 -18.82
C PRO A 414 -1.86 17.92 -17.75
N ASP A 415 -2.03 19.20 -18.09
CA ASP A 415 -1.91 20.29 -17.12
C ASP A 415 -2.99 20.13 -16.03
N VAL A 416 -2.54 19.89 -14.79
CA VAL A 416 -3.43 19.83 -13.64
C VAL A 416 -3.73 21.26 -13.20
N SER A 417 -4.91 21.76 -13.55
CA SER A 417 -5.42 23.04 -13.06
C SER A 417 -6.56 22.81 -12.08
N PHE A 418 -6.50 23.48 -10.93
CA PHE A 418 -7.59 23.50 -9.97
C PHE A 418 -8.61 24.55 -10.37
N ASN A 419 -9.80 24.12 -10.75
CA ASN A 419 -10.93 25.02 -10.91
C ASN A 419 -11.82 24.98 -9.67
N LYS A 420 -12.08 26.15 -9.08
CA LYS A 420 -12.98 26.28 -7.94
C LYS A 420 -14.42 25.91 -8.28
N ASP A 421 -14.81 26.05 -9.55
CA ASP A 421 -16.16 25.69 -10.03
C ASP A 421 -16.39 24.17 -10.08
N ASP A 422 -15.32 23.37 -10.02
CA ASP A 422 -15.39 21.89 -9.93
C ASP A 422 -15.45 21.41 -8.47
N THR A 423 -15.71 22.32 -7.53
CA THR A 423 -15.82 22.01 -6.11
C THR A 423 -17.28 21.97 -5.68
N ASP A 424 -17.69 20.85 -5.09
CA ASP A 424 -19.03 20.67 -4.54
C ASP A 424 -19.07 20.98 -3.06
N MET A 425 -20.02 21.82 -2.65
CA MET A 425 -20.26 22.09 -1.24
C MET A 425 -21.64 21.58 -0.83
N ALA A 426 -21.70 20.78 0.24
CA ALA A 426 -22.95 20.31 0.80
C ALA A 426 -22.98 20.44 2.33
N GLN A 427 -24.19 20.60 2.86
CA GLN A 427 -24.45 20.66 4.30
C GLN A 427 -25.43 19.55 4.69
N THR A 428 -25.18 18.90 5.81
CA THR A 428 -26.02 17.79 6.29
C THR A 428 -25.88 17.62 7.80
N PHE A 429 -26.62 16.68 8.37
CA PHE A 429 -26.54 16.31 9.78
C PHE A 429 -26.19 14.84 9.94
N ALA A 430 -25.41 14.51 10.95
CA ALA A 430 -25.13 13.14 11.38
C ALA A 430 -25.54 12.90 12.83
N PHE A 431 -25.89 11.66 13.15
CA PHE A 431 -26.21 11.22 14.51
C PHE A 431 -25.25 10.14 14.97
N ASP A 432 -24.66 10.32 16.14
CA ASP A 432 -23.78 9.34 16.78
C ASP A 432 -24.42 8.85 18.08
N LEU A 433 -24.30 7.55 18.35
CA LEU A 433 -24.78 6.89 19.56
C LEU A 433 -23.64 6.18 20.27
N GLY A 434 -23.61 6.31 21.59
CA GLY A 434 -22.58 5.78 22.46
C GLY A 434 -23.13 5.00 23.63
N PHE A 435 -22.43 3.93 23.99
CA PHE A 435 -22.69 3.11 25.16
C PHE A 435 -21.37 2.81 25.89
N LEU A 436 -21.40 2.81 27.22
CA LEU A 436 -20.28 2.39 28.06
C LEU A 436 -20.78 1.71 29.34
N TYR A 437 -20.29 0.51 29.61
CA TYR A 437 -20.60 -0.23 30.82
C TYR A 437 -19.38 -0.38 31.73
N THR A 438 -19.57 -0.12 33.02
CA THR A 438 -18.57 -0.33 34.08
C THR A 438 -19.16 -1.29 35.12
N PRO A 439 -18.70 -2.55 35.17
CA PRO A 439 -19.22 -3.52 36.13
C PRO A 439 -18.98 -3.10 37.58
N ARG A 440 -19.95 -3.34 38.46
CA ARG A 440 -19.83 -2.99 39.89
C ARG A 440 -18.64 -3.67 40.58
N MET A 441 -18.35 -4.92 40.20
CA MET A 441 -17.23 -5.70 40.75
C MET A 441 -15.85 -5.26 40.23
N MET A 442 -15.80 -4.51 39.12
CA MET A 442 -14.58 -4.06 38.46
C MET A 442 -14.70 -2.60 38.03
N LYS A 443 -14.69 -1.68 39.01
CA LYS A 443 -14.88 -0.23 38.77
C LYS A 443 -13.85 0.40 37.83
N ASN A 444 -12.70 -0.25 37.68
CA ASN A 444 -11.61 0.21 36.84
C ASN A 444 -11.65 -0.39 35.43
N PHE A 445 -12.58 -1.30 35.16
CA PHE A 445 -12.76 -1.94 33.85
C PHE A 445 -13.98 -1.36 33.14
N ASN A 446 -13.81 -1.02 31.86
CA ASN A 446 -14.85 -0.40 31.05
C ASN A 446 -14.99 -1.13 29.72
N VAL A 447 -16.23 -1.29 29.26
CA VAL A 447 -16.57 -1.81 27.93
C VAL A 447 -17.40 -0.77 27.20
N GLY A 448 -16.95 -0.36 26.03
CA GLY A 448 -17.60 0.67 25.22
C GLY A 448 -18.04 0.15 23.85
N LEU A 449 -19.09 0.76 23.32
CA LEU A 449 -19.58 0.58 21.96
C LEU A 449 -20.00 1.95 21.42
N VAL A 450 -19.65 2.23 20.17
CA VAL A 450 -20.08 3.44 19.47
C VAL A 450 -20.60 3.07 18.09
N VAL A 451 -21.66 3.76 17.67
CA VAL A 451 -22.15 3.78 16.30
C VAL A 451 -22.17 5.23 15.83
N LYS A 452 -21.34 5.55 14.84
CA LYS A 452 -21.31 6.88 14.22
C LYS A 452 -22.15 6.92 12.95
N ASN A 453 -22.63 8.10 12.61
CA ASN A 453 -23.36 8.40 11.38
C ASN A 453 -24.55 7.44 11.19
N LEU A 454 -25.38 7.25 12.22
CA LEU A 454 -26.50 6.30 12.24
C LEU A 454 -27.47 6.51 11.05
N ASN A 455 -27.62 7.75 10.60
CA ASN A 455 -28.45 8.12 9.46
C ASN A 455 -27.73 8.05 8.10
N ALA A 456 -26.46 7.66 8.04
CA ALA A 456 -25.65 7.55 6.83
C ALA A 456 -25.82 8.72 5.85
N PRO A 457 -25.43 9.95 6.25
CA PRO A 457 -25.72 11.14 5.46
C PRO A 457 -25.01 11.10 4.10
N VAL A 458 -25.74 11.53 3.07
CA VAL A 458 -25.29 11.55 1.68
C VAL A 458 -24.93 12.98 1.30
N ILE A 459 -23.73 13.14 0.74
CA ILE A 459 -23.19 14.38 0.17
C ILE A 459 -23.38 14.28 -1.33
N LYS A 460 -24.30 15.10 -1.85
CA LYS A 460 -24.57 15.16 -3.28
C LYS A 460 -23.45 15.90 -3.99
N ARG A 461 -22.96 15.32 -5.09
CA ARG A 461 -21.94 15.93 -5.95
C ARG A 461 -22.52 16.34 -7.30
N THR A 462 -22.00 17.41 -7.90
CA THR A 462 -22.37 17.87 -9.23
C THR A 462 -21.44 17.23 -10.29
N ASN A 463 -21.60 17.61 -11.57
CA ASN A 463 -20.73 17.15 -12.67
C ASN A 463 -20.63 15.63 -12.90
N ASN A 464 -21.73 14.89 -12.72
CA ASN A 464 -21.82 13.42 -12.92
C ASN A 464 -20.85 12.59 -12.04
N LEU A 465 -20.33 13.17 -10.97
CA LEU A 465 -19.56 12.45 -9.96
C LEU A 465 -20.51 11.68 -9.03
N ALA A 466 -20.12 10.47 -8.60
CA ALA A 466 -20.92 9.66 -7.68
C ALA A 466 -21.09 10.36 -6.32
N ASP A 467 -22.26 10.30 -5.70
CA ASP A 467 -22.48 10.84 -4.36
C ASP A 467 -21.54 10.22 -3.31
N ILE A 468 -21.12 11.02 -2.33
CA ILE A 468 -20.30 10.55 -1.21
C ILE A 468 -21.23 10.22 -0.04
N THR A 469 -21.33 8.95 0.34
CA THR A 469 -22.18 8.52 1.48
C THR A 469 -21.32 8.27 2.69
N LEU A 470 -21.50 9.03 3.78
CA LEU A 470 -20.79 8.78 5.02
C LEU A 470 -21.40 7.58 5.74
N ASN A 471 -20.84 6.40 5.49
CA ASN A 471 -21.38 5.15 6.02
C ASN A 471 -21.30 5.07 7.55
N ARG A 472 -22.16 4.20 8.09
CA ARG A 472 -22.20 3.90 9.53
C ARG A 472 -20.88 3.25 9.95
N GLN A 473 -20.29 3.76 11.02
CA GLN A 473 -19.08 3.18 11.60
C GLN A 473 -19.41 2.57 12.95
N VAL A 474 -18.97 1.34 13.20
CA VAL A 474 -19.26 0.61 14.44
C VAL A 474 -17.96 0.16 15.08
N ARG A 475 -17.69 0.60 16.31
CA ARG A 475 -16.46 0.27 17.04
C ARG A 475 -16.77 -0.12 18.47
N ALA A 476 -16.12 -1.18 18.95
CA ALA A 476 -16.13 -1.57 20.35
C ALA A 476 -14.75 -1.36 20.96
N GLY A 477 -14.72 -1.16 22.27
CA GLY A 477 -13.48 -0.98 22.99
C GLY A 477 -13.56 -1.42 24.43
N ILE A 478 -12.40 -1.68 25.03
CA ILE A 478 -12.25 -1.94 26.45
C ILE A 478 -11.15 -1.07 27.03
N SER A 479 -11.27 -0.73 28.31
CA SER A 479 -10.18 -0.10 29.05
C SER A 479 -10.07 -0.64 30.46
N TYR A 480 -8.85 -0.61 31.01
CA TYR A 480 -8.56 -1.01 32.37
C TYR A 480 -7.56 -0.06 33.03
N ASN A 481 -7.95 0.55 34.15
CA ASN A 481 -7.11 1.45 34.91
C ASN A 481 -6.46 0.69 36.09
N MET A 482 -5.17 0.43 36.00
CA MET A 482 -4.36 -0.20 37.03
C MET A 482 -3.60 0.84 37.84
N MET A 483 -3.73 0.78 39.17
CA MET A 483 -2.93 1.59 40.11
C MET A 483 -2.98 3.12 39.87
N ASP A 484 -4.10 3.66 39.38
CA ASP A 484 -4.36 5.07 39.07
C ASP A 484 -3.38 5.79 38.11
N PHE A 485 -2.20 5.24 37.86
CA PHE A 485 -1.18 5.79 36.95
C PHE A 485 -1.12 5.01 35.64
N LEU A 486 -1.57 3.75 35.57
CA LEU A 486 -1.39 2.90 34.39
C LEU A 486 -2.74 2.55 33.77
N THR A 487 -2.95 2.89 32.51
CA THR A 487 -4.20 2.60 31.79
C THR A 487 -3.92 1.75 30.57
N PHE A 488 -4.69 0.67 30.40
CA PHE A 488 -4.69 -0.16 29.19
C PHE A 488 -5.95 0.14 28.39
N ALA A 489 -5.85 0.17 27.07
CA ALA A 489 -7.01 0.25 26.20
C ALA A 489 -6.84 -0.57 24.94
N PHE A 490 -7.95 -1.06 24.41
CA PHE A 490 -8.01 -1.80 23.16
C PHE A 490 -9.34 -1.52 22.47
N ASP A 491 -9.30 -1.21 21.18
CA ASP A 491 -10.46 -0.98 20.33
C ASP A 491 -10.40 -1.86 19.07
N ALA A 492 -11.58 -2.19 18.55
CA ALA A 492 -11.75 -2.92 17.30
C ALA A 492 -12.95 -2.38 16.50
N ASP A 493 -12.72 -2.10 15.22
CA ASP A 493 -13.78 -1.84 14.25
C ASP A 493 -14.57 -3.13 14.00
N LEU A 494 -15.85 -3.12 14.38
CA LEU A 494 -16.72 -4.28 14.24
C LEU A 494 -17.19 -4.49 12.78
N ALA A 495 -17.16 -3.43 11.98
CA ALA A 495 -17.48 -3.46 10.56
C ALA A 495 -16.38 -2.74 9.75
N PRO A 496 -16.07 -3.18 8.52
CA PRO A 496 -15.17 -2.46 7.63
C PRO A 496 -15.74 -1.08 7.28
N ASN A 497 -14.88 -0.07 7.33
CA ASN A 497 -15.17 1.29 6.89
C ASN A 497 -14.67 1.47 5.45
N ASP A 498 -15.34 2.32 4.68
CA ASP A 498 -14.89 2.73 3.35
C ASP A 498 -13.78 3.77 3.44
N THR A 499 -12.95 3.84 2.39
CA THR A 499 -11.87 4.83 2.27
C THR A 499 -12.04 5.67 1.00
N LEU A 500 -11.22 6.73 0.84
CA LEU A 500 -11.11 7.47 -0.43
C LEU A 500 -10.18 6.78 -1.45
N SER A 501 -9.49 5.72 -1.05
CA SER A 501 -8.47 5.03 -1.85
C SER A 501 -9.09 4.03 -2.82
N LEU A 502 -8.64 4.05 -4.07
CA LEU A 502 -9.02 3.01 -5.03
C LEU A 502 -8.29 1.68 -4.77
N SER A 503 -7.02 1.74 -4.35
CA SER A 503 -6.21 0.56 -4.07
C SER A 503 -6.55 -0.11 -2.75
N SER A 504 -6.98 0.67 -1.76
CA SER A 504 -7.34 0.20 -0.42
C SER A 504 -8.74 0.67 -0.02
N PRO A 505 -9.80 0.19 -0.69
CA PRO A 505 -11.16 0.75 -0.58
C PRO A 505 -11.83 0.49 0.77
N LYS A 506 -11.27 -0.39 1.61
CA LYS A 506 -11.81 -0.74 2.92
C LYS A 506 -10.72 -0.69 3.99
N SER A 507 -11.06 -0.18 5.15
CA SER A 507 -10.25 -0.21 6.37
C SER A 507 -10.99 -0.90 7.51
N GLN A 508 -10.27 -1.62 8.36
CA GLN A 508 -10.82 -2.20 9.59
C GLN A 508 -9.72 -2.31 10.64
N TYR A 509 -9.67 -1.37 11.57
CA TYR A 509 -8.60 -1.32 12.56
C TYR A 509 -8.89 -2.18 13.78
N ILE A 510 -7.85 -2.85 14.25
CA ILE A 510 -7.72 -3.32 15.63
C ILE A 510 -6.48 -2.66 16.24
N GLY A 511 -6.57 -2.24 17.50
CA GLY A 511 -5.43 -1.59 18.12
C GLY A 511 -5.61 -1.37 19.61
N GLY A 512 -4.50 -1.14 20.28
CA GLY A 512 -4.49 -0.92 21.71
C GLY A 512 -3.15 -0.40 22.20
N GLY A 513 -3.12 -0.02 23.46
CA GLY A 513 -1.93 0.55 24.07
C GLY A 513 -2.02 0.72 25.57
N ILE A 514 -0.94 1.25 26.10
CA ILE A 514 -0.73 1.55 27.51
C ILE A 514 -0.44 3.04 27.68
N MET A 515 -0.91 3.61 28.77
CA MET A 515 -0.61 4.98 29.21
C MET A 515 -0.10 4.93 30.64
N ALA A 516 1.09 5.49 30.88
CA ALA A 516 1.62 5.76 32.21
C ALA A 516 1.52 7.26 32.50
N ASN A 517 0.64 7.65 33.43
CA ASN A 517 0.31 9.01 33.79
C ASN A 517 0.90 9.39 35.16
N PHE A 518 1.86 10.32 35.17
CA PHE A 518 2.56 10.82 36.36
C PHE A 518 2.09 12.23 36.76
N LYS A 519 0.83 12.58 36.49
CA LYS A 519 0.16 13.89 36.70
C LYS A 519 0.68 15.03 35.84
N THR A 520 2.00 15.25 35.84
CA THR A 520 2.67 16.34 35.10
C THR A 520 3.12 15.88 33.72
N ILE A 521 3.45 14.59 33.60
CA ILE A 521 3.92 13.97 32.36
C ILE A 521 3.15 12.66 32.18
N ASP A 522 2.73 12.36 30.96
CA ASP A 522 2.33 11.01 30.59
C ASP A 522 3.14 10.47 29.42
N PHE A 523 3.29 9.15 29.41
CA PHE A 523 3.87 8.40 28.31
C PHE A 523 2.86 7.39 27.80
N ARG A 524 2.73 7.29 26.48
CA ARG A 524 1.85 6.36 25.79
C ARG A 524 2.63 5.54 24.80
N LEU A 525 2.31 4.25 24.74
CA LEU A 525 2.81 3.33 23.74
C LEU A 525 1.67 2.42 23.30
N GLY A 526 1.60 2.12 22.01
CA GLY A 526 0.57 1.26 21.47
C GLY A 526 0.93 0.70 20.12
N ALA A 527 0.04 -0.13 19.60
CA ALA A 527 0.13 -0.67 18.26
C ALA A 527 -1.27 -0.85 17.69
N MET A 528 -1.39 -0.71 16.38
CA MET A 528 -2.62 -0.99 15.64
C MET A 528 -2.32 -1.61 14.30
N ARG A 529 -3.32 -2.27 13.71
CA ARG A 529 -3.23 -2.88 12.39
C ARG A 529 -4.55 -2.74 11.67
N ASP A 530 -4.48 -2.38 10.40
CA ASP A 530 -5.62 -2.48 9.50
C ASP A 530 -5.70 -3.91 8.94
N LEU A 531 -6.83 -4.58 9.17
CA LEU A 531 -7.08 -5.95 8.72
C LEU A 531 -7.56 -6.05 7.28
N ARG A 532 -7.96 -4.92 6.67
CA ARG A 532 -8.53 -4.85 5.32
C ARG A 532 -7.70 -4.01 4.36
N SER A 533 -6.72 -3.27 4.86
CA SER A 533 -5.85 -2.47 4.00
C SER A 533 -5.02 -3.33 3.05
N ASN A 534 -5.00 -2.91 1.79
CA ASN A 534 -4.10 -3.44 0.77
C ASN A 534 -2.81 -2.62 0.65
N SER A 535 -2.64 -1.56 1.44
CA SER A 535 -1.52 -0.62 1.30
C SER A 535 -0.22 -1.07 1.94
N GLY A 536 -0.22 -2.18 2.67
CA GLY A 536 1.00 -2.79 3.17
C GLY A 536 1.67 -2.00 4.30
N GLU A 537 0.94 -1.16 5.05
CA GLU A 537 1.44 -0.43 6.24
C GLU A 537 1.92 -1.34 7.37
N GLY A 538 1.52 -2.62 7.34
CA GLY A 538 1.86 -3.60 8.36
C GLY A 538 1.28 -3.24 9.73
N THR A 539 2.00 -3.59 10.80
CA THR A 539 1.68 -3.13 12.15
C THR A 539 2.15 -1.69 12.31
N ILE A 540 1.27 -0.80 12.75
CA ILE A 540 1.57 0.59 13.04
C ILE A 540 1.91 0.70 14.53
N LEU A 541 3.13 1.10 14.84
CA LEU A 541 3.52 1.46 16.20
C LEU A 541 3.08 2.88 16.50
N THR A 542 2.63 3.11 17.73
CA THR A 542 2.20 4.43 18.19
C THR A 542 2.91 4.79 19.48
N GLY A 543 3.28 6.06 19.62
CA GLY A 543 3.84 6.61 20.84
C GLY A 543 3.32 8.00 21.09
N GLY A 544 3.26 8.40 22.36
CA GLY A 544 2.87 9.76 22.72
C GLY A 544 3.47 10.21 24.04
N VAL A 545 3.64 11.51 24.17
CA VAL A 545 4.07 12.16 25.39
C VAL A 545 3.21 13.40 25.65
N ASN A 546 2.74 13.54 26.88
CA ASN A 546 2.07 14.76 27.33
C ASN A 546 2.94 15.45 28.37
N LEU A 547 3.12 16.76 28.22
CA LEU A 547 3.79 17.64 29.16
C LEU A 547 2.79 18.68 29.66
N LEU A 548 2.53 18.68 30.97
CA LEU A 548 1.73 19.68 31.68
C LEU A 548 0.27 19.82 31.20
N GLY A 549 -0.26 18.82 30.47
CA GLY A 549 -1.60 18.84 29.90
C GLY A 549 -1.73 19.65 28.61
N PHE A 550 -0.94 20.72 28.45
CA PHE A 550 -1.08 21.63 27.31
C PHE A 550 -0.27 21.22 26.07
N LEU A 551 0.88 20.55 26.23
CA LEU A 551 1.71 20.11 25.10
C LEU A 551 1.73 18.58 25.05
N ASP A 552 0.96 18.05 24.12
CA ASP A 552 0.80 16.63 23.86
C ASP A 552 1.21 16.34 22.42
N ILE A 553 2.13 15.39 22.24
CA ILE A 553 2.64 14.96 20.94
C ILE A 553 2.39 13.47 20.81
N ALA A 554 1.83 13.04 19.67
CA ALA A 554 1.70 11.64 19.32
C ALA A 554 2.25 11.38 17.92
N LEU A 555 2.99 10.28 17.78
CA LEU A 555 3.59 9.81 16.54
C LEU A 555 3.13 8.38 16.25
N GLN A 556 2.97 8.08 14.98
CA GLN A 556 2.67 6.75 14.49
C GLN A 556 3.56 6.41 13.30
N TYR A 557 4.01 5.16 13.24
CA TYR A 557 4.97 4.68 12.23
C TYR A 557 4.61 3.24 11.81
N GLY A 558 4.41 2.99 10.52
CA GLY A 558 4.14 1.66 9.97
C GLY A 558 5.40 0.80 9.86
N LEU A 559 5.33 -0.45 10.30
CA LEU A 559 6.42 -1.45 10.18
C LEU A 559 6.33 -2.30 8.91
N GLY A 560 5.43 -1.96 7.99
CA GLY A 560 5.23 -2.67 6.74
C GLY A 560 6.21 -2.25 5.67
N GLN A 561 5.68 -1.85 4.51
CA GLN A 561 6.48 -1.44 3.38
C GLN A 561 7.21 -0.13 3.64
N ASN A 562 8.39 -0.05 3.07
CA ASN A 562 9.33 1.04 3.20
C ASN A 562 9.49 1.64 1.81
N ILE A 563 9.36 2.95 1.70
CA ILE A 563 9.38 3.68 0.44
C ILE A 563 10.67 4.46 0.36
N ASN A 564 11.31 4.44 -0.81
CA ASN A 564 12.49 5.25 -1.06
C ASN A 564 12.04 6.58 -1.68
N LEU A 565 12.14 7.66 -0.91
CA LEU A 565 11.91 9.02 -1.38
C LEU A 565 13.24 9.75 -1.41
N TYR A 566 13.72 10.10 -2.60
CA TYR A 566 14.97 10.85 -2.79
C TYR A 566 16.19 10.26 -2.07
N GLY A 567 16.32 8.93 -2.04
CA GLY A 567 17.43 8.22 -1.38
C GLY A 567 17.22 7.98 0.12
N VAL A 568 16.14 8.47 0.71
CA VAL A 568 15.79 8.23 2.11
C VAL A 568 14.69 7.17 2.19
N ASN A 569 14.94 6.14 2.99
CA ASN A 569 13.96 5.11 3.25
C ASN A 569 13.04 5.54 4.40
N VAL A 570 11.76 5.73 4.11
CA VAL A 570 10.74 6.10 5.10
C VAL A 570 9.60 5.09 5.09
N SER A 571 8.88 4.97 6.20
CA SER A 571 7.68 4.13 6.23
C SER A 571 6.64 4.63 5.24
N ASN A 572 5.94 3.69 4.62
CA ASN A 572 4.77 3.97 3.80
C ASN A 572 3.56 4.46 4.62
N TYR A 573 3.64 4.49 5.96
CA TYR A 573 2.65 5.08 6.84
C TYR A 573 3.30 5.89 7.97
N MET A 574 2.93 7.16 8.07
CA MET A 574 3.36 8.05 9.14
C MET A 574 2.22 8.96 9.58
N SER A 575 2.11 9.23 10.87
CA SER A 575 1.18 10.25 11.40
C SER A 575 1.82 11.00 12.55
N ALA A 576 1.64 12.31 12.57
CA ALA A 576 2.08 13.18 13.66
C ALA A 576 0.91 14.05 14.13
N ARG A 577 0.78 14.18 15.45
CA ARG A 577 -0.25 14.99 16.08
C ARG A 577 0.33 15.81 17.22
N VAL A 578 -0.12 17.05 17.34
CA VAL A 578 0.25 17.98 18.40
C VAL A 578 -1.01 18.60 18.97
N GLY A 579 -1.06 18.82 20.28
CA GLY A 579 -2.10 19.64 20.90
C GLY A 579 -2.09 19.51 22.41
N GLY A 580 -3.25 19.44 23.04
CA GLY A 580 -3.33 19.32 24.50
C GLY A 580 -4.75 19.05 24.99
N GLN A 581 -4.86 18.61 26.24
CA GLN A 581 -6.14 18.42 26.92
C GLN A 581 -6.07 18.84 28.39
N PHE A 582 -7.14 19.46 28.86
CA PHE A 582 -7.32 19.94 30.22
C PHE A 582 -8.56 19.30 30.82
N SER A 583 -8.52 19.05 32.12
CA SER A 583 -9.63 18.53 32.91
C SER A 583 -9.68 19.28 34.24
N PHE A 584 -10.84 19.84 34.59
CA PHE A 584 -11.09 20.67 35.76
C PHE A 584 -12.20 20.11 36.64
#